data_AF-A0A940HQR0-F1
#
_entry.id   AF-A0A940HQR0-F1
#
_cell.length_a   1.000
_cell.length_b   1.000
_cell.length_c   1.000
_cell.angle_alpha   90.00
_cell.angle_beta   90.00
_cell.angle_gamma   90.00
#
_symmetry.space_group_name_H-M   'P 1'
#
loop_
_entity.id
_entity.type
_entity.pdbx_description
1 polymer ?
#
loop_
_entity_poly.entity_id
_entity_poly.type
_entity_poly.pdbx_seq_one_letter_code
_entity_poly.pdbx_strand_id
1 'polypeptide(L)'
;MLKPLENKGLLYSIAHNDERAFRCVFDEYHQQLAAFVFSVTRSRELTEEIIQDVFLKIWEERESLPGLKSFSAWLFIITRNHT
;
A
#
# COMPACT_ATOMS: atom_id res chain seq x y z
N MET A 1 -1.90 -13.85 1.28
CA MET A 1 -1.12 -13.09 0.27
C MET A 1 -1.99 -11.95 -0.22
N LEU A 2 -1.42 -10.76 -0.44
CA LEU A 2 -2.16 -9.62 -0.97
C LEU A 2 -2.67 -9.92 -2.39
N LYS A 3 -3.90 -9.49 -2.67
CA LYS A 3 -4.47 -9.61 -4.02
C LYS A 3 -3.65 -8.78 -5.03
N PRO A 4 -3.39 -9.30 -6.24
CA PRO A 4 -2.81 -8.51 -7.33
C PRO A 4 -3.64 -7.27 -7.64
N LEU A 5 -2.98 -6.15 -7.94
CA LEU A 5 -3.66 -4.97 -8.43
C LEU A 5 -4.14 -5.24 -9.86
N GLU A 6 -5.46 -5.26 -10.06
CA GLU A 6 -6.05 -5.58 -11.37
C GLU A 6 -5.87 -4.43 -12.38
N ASN A 7 -5.97 -3.18 -11.93
CA ASN A 7 -5.87 -2.01 -12.79
C ASN A 7 -4.53 -1.28 -12.61
N LYS A 8 -3.56 -1.59 -13.46
CA LYS A 8 -2.25 -0.90 -13.50
C LYS A 8 -2.36 0.58 -13.85
N GLY A 9 -3.45 1.01 -14.51
CA GLY A 9 -3.70 2.42 -14.81
C GLY A 9 -3.77 3.29 -13.56
N LEU A 10 -4.20 2.71 -12.42
CA LEU A 10 -4.20 3.40 -11.13
C LEU A 10 -2.78 3.85 -10.73
N LEU A 11 -1.76 3.04 -10.96
CA LEU A 11 -0.37 3.39 -10.61
C LEU A 11 0.12 4.57 -11.45
N TYR A 12 -0.24 4.61 -12.74
CA TYR A 12 0.06 5.76 -13.60
C TYR A 12 -0.66 7.03 -13.14
N SER A 13 -1.94 6.93 -12.77
CA SER A 13 -2.69 8.08 -12.25
C SER A 13 -2.09 8.60 -10.93
N ILE A 14 -1.73 7.70 -10.01
CA ILE A 14 -1.09 8.06 -8.74
C ILE A 14 0.25 8.77 -8.98
N ALA A 15 1.06 8.29 -9.94
CA ALA A 15 2.31 8.95 -10.33
C ALA A 15 2.10 10.39 -10.85
N HIS A 16 0.90 10.72 -11.33
CA HIS A 16 0.52 12.07 -11.79
C HIS A 16 -0.30 12.85 -10.74
N ASN A 17 -0.17 12.51 -9.45
CA ASN A 17 -0.82 13.15 -8.31
C ASN A 17 -2.35 13.01 -8.28
N ASP A 18 -2.91 11.94 -8.87
CA ASP A 18 -4.34 11.65 -8.76
C ASP A 18 -4.68 11.04 -7.38
N GLU A 19 -5.17 11.88 -6.48
CA GLU A 19 -5.62 11.48 -5.14
C GLU A 19 -6.78 10.47 -5.16
N ARG A 20 -7.63 10.49 -6.20
CA ARG A 20 -8.75 9.53 -6.31
C ARG A 20 -8.23 8.15 -6.62
N ALA A 21 -7.25 8.05 -7.53
CA ALA A 21 -6.58 6.80 -7.83
C ALA A 21 -5.85 6.25 -6.58
N PHE A 22 -5.22 7.13 -5.81
CA PHE A 22 -4.60 6.76 -4.53
C PHE A 22 -5.64 6.23 -3.53
N ARG A 23 -6.80 6.89 -3.42
CA ARG A 23 -7.90 6.42 -2.58
C ARG A 23 -8.41 5.03 -2.99
N CYS A 24 -8.53 4.74 -4.28
CA CYS A 24 -8.91 3.41 -4.75
C CYS A 24 -7.89 2.33 -4.31
N VAL A 25 -6.59 2.63 -4.39
CA VAL A 25 -5.54 1.72 -3.90
C VAL A 25 -5.63 1.57 -2.37
N PHE A 26 -5.88 2.65 -1.64
CA PHE A 26 -6.12 2.58 -0.21
C PHE A 26 -7.28 1.65 0.13
N ASP A 27 -8.43 1.81 -0.53
CA ASP A 27 -9.63 0.99 -0.29
C ASP A 27 -9.40 -0.50 -0.52
N GLU A 28 -8.66 -0.84 -1.59
CA GLU A 28 -8.39 -2.23 -1.96
C GLU A 28 -7.47 -2.94 -0.94
N TYR A 29 -6.48 -2.22 -0.40
CA TYR A 29 -5.40 -2.83 0.39
C TYR A 29 -5.50 -2.60 1.90
N HIS A 30 -6.12 -1.50 2.34
CA HIS A 30 -6.11 -1.08 3.76
C HIS A 30 -6.56 -2.20 4.70
N GLN A 31 -7.71 -2.84 4.42
CA GLN A 31 -8.23 -3.88 5.30
C GLN A 31 -7.32 -5.12 5.36
N GLN A 32 -6.76 -5.54 4.23
CA GLN A 32 -5.88 -6.71 4.15
C GLN A 32 -4.55 -6.45 4.86
N LEU A 33 -3.98 -5.25 4.69
CA LEU A 33 -2.76 -4.83 5.35
C LEU A 33 -2.97 -4.69 6.86
N ALA A 34 -4.03 -4.02 7.29
CA ALA A 34 -4.32 -3.83 8.71
C ALA A 34 -4.50 -5.17 9.42
N ALA A 35 -5.19 -6.13 8.80
CA ALA A 35 -5.33 -7.48 9.35
C ALA A 35 -3.98 -8.21 9.46
N PHE A 36 -3.12 -8.08 8.46
CA PHE A 36 -1.77 -8.66 8.48
C PHE A 36 -0.90 -8.03 9.57
N VAL A 37 -0.78 -6.70 9.58
CA VAL A 37 0.03 -5.96 10.56
C VAL A 37 -0.44 -6.26 11.98
N PHE A 38 -1.75 -6.22 12.23
CA PHE A 38 -2.31 -6.55 13.55
C PHE A 38 -2.01 -7.98 13.98
N SER A 39 -1.98 -8.94 13.04
CA SER A 39 -1.64 -10.33 13.38
C SER A 39 -0.21 -10.49 13.91
N VAL A 40 0.68 -9.58 13.52
CA VAL A 40 2.09 -9.52 13.94
C VAL A 40 2.25 -8.68 15.20
N THR A 41 1.76 -7.44 15.21
CA THR A 41 2.00 -6.48 16.29
C THR A 41 1.09 -6.69 17.51
N ARG A 42 -0.11 -7.26 17.31
CA ARG A 42 -1.17 -7.39 18.33
C ARG A 42 -1.55 -6.08 19.02
N SER A 43 -1.20 -4.95 18.42
CA SER A 43 -1.47 -3.60 18.94
C SER A 43 -2.20 -2.80 17.86
N ARG A 44 -3.34 -2.22 18.23
CA ARG A 44 -4.14 -1.40 17.32
C ARG A 44 -3.40 -0.11 16.95
N GLU A 45 -2.78 0.52 17.93
CA GLU A 45 -2.02 1.76 17.77
C GLU A 45 -0.84 1.56 16.80
N LEU A 46 -0.01 0.55 17.04
CA LEU A 46 1.10 0.22 16.13
C LEU A 46 0.60 -0.18 14.73
N THR A 47 -0.57 -0.83 14.64
CA THR A 47 -1.17 -1.17 13.35
C THR A 47 -1.54 0.08 12.57
N GLU A 48 -2.20 1.04 13.22
CA GLU A 48 -2.62 2.30 12.59
C GLU A 48 -1.41 3.15 12.17
N GLU A 49 -0.33 3.16 12.96
CA GLU A 49 0.93 3.84 12.65
C GLU A 49 1.62 3.22 11.41
N ILE A 50 1.84 1.90 11.42
CA ILE A 50 2.49 1.20 10.29
C ILE A 50 1.68 1.35 9.00
N ILE A 51 0.35 1.31 9.09
CA ILE A 51 -0.51 1.49 7.91
C ILE A 51 -0.37 2.90 7.35
N GLN A 52 -0.32 3.93 8.20
CA GLN A 52 -0.08 5.30 7.76
C GLN A 52 1.28 5.43 7.07
N ASP A 53 2.35 4.91 7.66
CA ASP A 53 3.70 4.95 7.09
C ASP A 53 3.78 4.25 5.72
N VAL A 54 3.15 3.09 5.59
CA VAL A 54 3.10 2.35 4.32
C VAL A 54 2.42 3.17 3.23
N PHE A 55 1.26 3.77 3.52
CA PHE A 55 0.54 4.59 2.54
C PHE A 55 1.25 5.91 2.23
N LEU A 56 1.91 6.52 3.22
CA LEU A 56 2.80 7.67 3.00
C LEU A 56 3.94 7.31 2.05
N LYS A 57 4.59 6.17 2.27
CA LYS A 57 5.67 5.69 1.40
C LYS A 57 5.21 5.44 -0.04
N ILE A 58 3.99 4.91 -0.23
CA ILE A 58 3.40 4.78 -1.57
C ILE A 58 3.28 6.15 -2.24
N TRP A 59 2.83 7.17 -1.50
CA TRP A 59 2.67 8.52 -2.02
C TRP A 59 4.02 9.19 -2.31
N GLU A 60 5.00 9.04 -1.43
CA GLU A 60 6.35 9.60 -1.61
C GLU A 60 7.06 8.97 -2.82
N GLU A 61 6.96 7.66 -3.00
CA GLU A 61 7.62 6.93 -4.09
C GLU A 61 6.73 6.82 -5.35
N ARG A 62 5.62 7.58 -5.42
CA ARG A 62 4.56 7.44 -6.45
C ARG A 62 5.05 7.44 -7.89
N GLU A 63 6.07 8.23 -8.19
CA GLU A 63 6.64 8.36 -9.54
C GLU A 63 7.26 7.05 -10.05
N SER A 64 7.71 6.17 -9.13
CA SER A 64 8.34 4.89 -9.46
C SER A 64 7.34 3.74 -9.65
N LEU A 65 6.09 3.90 -9.15
CA LEU A 65 5.09 2.83 -9.11
C LEU A 65 4.78 2.20 -10.48
N PRO A 66 4.68 2.95 -11.60
CA PRO A 66 4.41 2.35 -12.90
C PRO A 66 5.49 1.37 -13.39
N GLY A 67 6.73 1.51 -12.89
CA GLY A 67 7.85 0.63 -13.21
C GLY A 67 7.87 -0.70 -12.44
N LEU A 68 6.99 -0.87 -11.45
CA LEU A 68 6.96 -2.07 -10.63
C LEU A 68 6.46 -3.29 -11.41
N LYS A 69 7.20 -4.40 -11.32
CA LYS A 69 6.77 -5.70 -11.88
C LYS A 69 5.48 -6.20 -11.22
N SER A 70 5.37 -6.02 -9.91
CA SER A 70 4.19 -6.38 -9.12
C SER A 70 4.05 -5.41 -7.94
N PHE A 71 3.00 -4.58 -7.99
CA PHE A 71 2.70 -3.64 -6.92
C PHE A 71 2.35 -4.36 -5.62
N SER A 72 1.52 -5.41 -5.67
CA SER A 72 1.13 -6.16 -4.47
C SER A 72 2.31 -6.89 -3.80
N ALA A 73 3.29 -7.36 -4.57
CA ALA A 73 4.52 -7.95 -4.01
C ALA A 73 5.40 -6.87 -3.34
N TRP A 74 5.59 -5.74 -4.01
CA TRP A 74 6.34 -4.61 -3.46
C TRP A 74 5.67 -4.06 -2.19
N LEU A 75 4.35 -3.88 -2.21
CA LEU A 75 3.54 -3.43 -1.08
C LEU A 75 3.69 -4.37 0.12
N PHE A 76 3.62 -5.67 -0.10
CA PHE A 76 3.85 -6.66 0.96
C PHE A 76 5.26 -6.56 1.56
N ILE A 77 6.28 -6.36 0.73
CA ILE A 77 7.67 -6.23 1.20
C ILE A 77 7.82 -4.99 2.08
N ILE A 78 7.32 -3.83 1.62
CA ILE A 78 7.45 -2.61 2.42
C ILE A 78 6.68 -2.74 3.74
N THR A 79 5.43 -3.25 3.73
CA THR A 79 4.66 -3.43 4.96
C THR A 79 5.38 -4.33 5.94
N ARG A 80 5.95 -5.45 5.48
CA ARG A 80 6.70 -6.37 6.35
C ARG A 80 7.98 -5.74 6.93
N ASN A 81 8.62 -4.81 6.22
CA ASN A 81 9.81 -4.13 6.76
C ASN A 81 9.49 -3.15 7.89
N HIS A 82 8.22 -2.75 8.02
CA HIS A 82 7.72 -1.89 9.10
C HIS A 82 7.08 -2.68 10.28
N THR A 83 6.92 -4.01 10.16
CA THR A 83 6.34 -4.89 11.20
C THR A 83 7.39 -5.73 11.90
#